data_AF-A0A368FC81-F1
#
_entry.id   AF-A0A368FC81-F1
#
_cell.length_a   1.000
_cell.length_b   1.000
_cell.length_c   1.000
_cell.angle_alpha   90.00
_cell.angle_beta   90.00
_cell.angle_gamma   90.00
#
_symmetry.space_group_name_H-M   'P 1'
#
loop_
_entity.id
_entity.type
_entity.pdbx_description
1 polymer ?
#
loop_
_entity_poly.entity_id
_entity_poly.type
_entity_poly.pdbx_seq_one_letter_code
_entity_poly.pdbx_strand_id
1 'polypeptide(L)'
;MVANSTCELTLLSSCLLSHTSLIIVNSIADFGLARDVYNTEYYRVHGEDFLPLRWLAPECIMEGVFSSKSDVWAFGILMYEIVGLGQKPYPSMDNSQVLTHVRNGGTPAKPAYCPDPLYKIMQLCWAYDKEQRPTFADILSMFEKLRDKIEFQVGCIFWF
;
A
#
# COMPACT_ATOMS: atom_id res chain seq x y z
N MET A 1 39.56 12.41 -0.87
CA MET A 1 39.74 11.34 -1.88
C MET A 1 38.65 10.33 -1.62
N VAL A 2 37.40 10.48 -2.08
CA VAL A 2 36.90 10.54 -3.47
C VAL A 2 37.34 9.34 -4.32
N ALA A 3 36.44 8.35 -4.36
CA ALA A 3 36.03 7.55 -5.52
C ALA A 3 34.64 7.00 -5.15
N ASN A 4 33.57 7.73 -5.50
CA ASN A 4 32.71 7.55 -6.70
C ASN A 4 31.59 6.52 -6.44
N SER A 5 30.32 6.92 -6.31
CA SER A 5 29.45 7.47 -7.36
C SER A 5 29.20 6.49 -8.51
N THR A 6 28.80 5.23 -8.23
CA THR A 6 28.30 4.28 -9.27
C THR A 6 27.57 3.02 -8.72
N CYS A 7 26.87 3.10 -7.59
CA CYS A 7 25.85 2.11 -7.21
C CYS A 7 24.61 2.85 -6.70
N GLU A 8 23.93 3.61 -7.57
CA GLU A 8 22.84 3.13 -8.45
C GLU A 8 21.63 2.69 -7.61
N LEU A 9 20.68 3.57 -7.27
CA LEU A 9 19.64 4.15 -8.15
C LEU A 9 18.73 3.14 -8.88
N THR A 10 18.85 1.83 -8.62
CA THR A 10 18.03 0.78 -9.26
C THR A 10 16.76 0.34 -8.50
N LEU A 11 16.29 1.11 -7.50
CA LEU A 11 14.93 0.94 -6.96
C LEU A 11 14.08 2.22 -7.00
N LEU A 12 14.59 3.30 -7.62
CA LEU A 12 13.88 4.57 -7.76
C LEU A 12 13.63 4.99 -9.23
N SER A 13 13.96 4.17 -10.22
CA SER A 13 13.73 4.55 -11.62
C SER A 13 13.45 3.36 -12.53
N SER A 14 12.17 3.01 -12.64
CA SER A 14 11.59 2.55 -13.91
C SER A 14 10.41 3.46 -14.26
N CYS A 15 10.65 4.76 -14.20
CA CYS A 15 9.81 5.78 -14.82
C CYS A 15 10.58 6.32 -16.04
N LEU A 16 10.66 5.51 -17.10
CA LEU A 16 11.03 6.05 -18.42
C LEU A 16 9.77 6.66 -19.02
N LEU A 17 9.76 7.99 -19.08
CA LEU A 17 8.84 8.79 -19.85
C LEU A 17 8.86 8.33 -21.32
N SER A 18 7.84 7.56 -21.69
CA SER A 18 7.26 7.61 -23.03
C SER A 18 5.78 7.84 -22.81
N HIS A 19 5.23 8.85 -23.49
CA HIS A 19 3.81 9.14 -23.55
C HIS A 19 2.97 7.86 -23.51
N THR A 20 1.88 7.91 -22.74
CA THR A 20 0.84 6.89 -22.52
C THR A 20 1.04 5.98 -21.29
N SER A 21 0.13 6.15 -20.34
CA SER A 21 -0.32 5.12 -19.40
C SER A 21 0.67 4.66 -18.32
N LEU A 22 0.78 5.44 -17.24
CA LEU A 22 1.33 5.01 -15.95
C LEU A 22 0.45 3.91 -15.32
N ILE A 23 0.70 2.65 -15.68
CA ILE A 23 0.19 1.47 -14.97
C ILE A 23 1.41 0.81 -14.34
N ILE A 24 1.73 1.16 -13.09
CA ILE A 24 2.68 0.39 -12.27
C ILE A 24 1.91 -0.81 -11.71
N VAL A 25 1.68 -1.80 -12.58
CA VAL A 25 1.31 -3.17 -12.21
C VAL A 25 2.43 -4.06 -12.75
N ASN A 26 3.66 -3.78 -12.32
CA ASN A 26 4.80 -4.61 -12.69
C ASN A 26 5.08 -5.59 -11.55
N SER A 27 4.35 -6.71 -11.58
CA SER A 27 4.65 -7.97 -10.91
C SER A 27 4.86 -7.89 -9.39
N ILE A 28 3.84 -8.22 -8.60
CA ILE A 28 4.03 -8.72 -7.23
C ILE A 28 4.60 -10.14 -7.34
N ALA A 29 5.88 -10.21 -7.66
CA ALA A 29 6.78 -11.36 -7.55
C ALA A 29 8.14 -10.70 -7.25
N ASP A 30 8.85 -10.96 -6.16
CA ASP A 30 9.03 -12.24 -5.49
C ASP A 30 9.92 -12.08 -4.21
N PHE A 31 9.94 -13.09 -3.33
CA PHE A 31 11.01 -13.49 -2.36
C PHE A 31 11.48 -12.57 -1.18
N GLY A 32 10.63 -12.25 -0.19
CA GLY A 32 10.94 -11.26 0.86
C GLY A 32 11.06 -11.69 2.35
N LEU A 33 11.02 -12.97 2.72
CA LEU A 33 11.55 -13.40 4.04
C LEU A 33 13.09 -13.24 4.13
N ALA A 34 13.73 -12.74 3.08
CA ALA A 34 15.16 -12.46 3.02
C ALA A 34 15.52 -11.16 3.75
N ARG A 35 15.58 -11.28 5.08
CA ARG A 35 16.72 -10.87 5.92
C ARG A 35 17.22 -9.42 5.78
N ASP A 36 16.78 -8.59 6.74
CA ASP A 36 17.67 -7.61 7.37
C ASP A 36 17.49 -7.65 8.90
N VAL A 37 18.59 -7.84 9.63
CA VAL A 37 18.66 -8.27 11.05
C VAL A 37 18.58 -7.08 12.02
N TYR A 38 18.32 -5.87 11.54
CA TYR A 38 18.41 -4.64 12.35
C TYR A 38 17.12 -3.83 12.53
N ASN A 39 15.99 -4.22 11.94
CA ASN A 39 14.80 -3.37 12.02
C ASN A 39 13.89 -3.76 13.21
N THR A 40 13.70 -2.84 14.16
CA THR A 40 12.82 -2.96 15.34
C THR A 40 11.31 -3.04 15.01
N GLU A 41 10.96 -3.37 13.77
CA GLU A 41 9.59 -3.35 13.26
C GLU A 41 8.88 -4.73 13.27
N TYR A 42 9.58 -5.78 13.70
CA TYR A 42 9.06 -7.16 13.69
C TYR A 42 8.62 -7.61 15.09
N TYR A 43 7.34 -7.87 15.29
CA TYR A 43 6.77 -8.35 16.56
C TYR A 43 6.41 -9.82 16.44
N ARG A 44 6.72 -10.60 17.49
CA ARG A 44 6.51 -12.05 17.58
C ARG A 44 5.13 -12.34 18.16
N VAL A 45 4.22 -12.87 17.36
CA VAL A 45 2.98 -13.47 17.85
C VAL A 45 3.19 -14.98 17.88
N HIS A 46 3.77 -15.48 18.98
CA HIS A 46 3.98 -16.91 19.27
C HIS A 46 4.83 -17.71 18.26
N GLY A 47 6.15 -17.71 18.47
CA GLY A 47 7.02 -18.81 18.06
C GLY A 47 7.14 -19.04 16.55
N GLU A 48 8.17 -18.43 15.98
CA GLU A 48 8.66 -18.56 14.60
C GLU A 48 7.96 -17.66 13.56
N ASP A 49 8.82 -16.94 12.84
CA ASP A 49 8.59 -15.96 11.77
C ASP A 49 8.17 -14.52 12.11
N PHE A 50 8.87 -13.59 11.44
CA PHE A 50 8.78 -12.14 11.57
C PHE A 50 7.67 -11.62 10.64
N LEU A 51 6.57 -11.10 11.20
CA LEU A 51 5.45 -10.60 10.38
C LEU A 51 5.50 -9.08 10.17
N PRO A 52 5.10 -8.58 8.98
CA PRO A 52 5.03 -7.15 8.67
C PRO A 52 3.76 -6.51 9.28
N LEU A 53 3.80 -6.25 10.60
CA LEU A 53 2.65 -5.88 11.43
C LEU A 53 1.74 -4.78 10.88
N ARG A 54 2.34 -3.75 10.28
CA ARG A 54 1.60 -2.55 9.81
C ARG A 54 0.79 -2.81 8.54
N TRP A 55 1.07 -3.91 7.85
CA TRP A 55 0.36 -4.38 6.66
C TRP A 55 -0.65 -5.48 6.98
N LEU A 56 -0.68 -5.98 8.22
CA LEU A 56 -1.59 -7.05 8.60
C LEU A 56 -3.03 -6.54 8.77
N ALA A 57 -3.96 -7.33 8.27
CA ALA A 57 -5.38 -7.15 8.48
C ALA A 57 -5.77 -7.52 9.93
N PRO A 58 -6.90 -7.01 10.46
CA PRO A 58 -7.34 -7.29 11.82
C PRO A 58 -7.48 -8.80 12.09
N GLU A 59 -8.01 -9.58 11.16
CA GLU A 59 -8.14 -11.04 11.29
C GLU A 59 -6.79 -11.76 11.32
N CYS A 60 -5.77 -11.26 10.60
CA CYS A 60 -4.41 -11.80 10.67
C CYS A 60 -3.80 -11.54 12.05
N ILE A 61 -4.08 -10.37 12.63
CA ILE A 61 -3.56 -9.96 13.94
C ILE A 61 -4.26 -10.71 15.09
N MET A 62 -5.54 -11.01 14.94
CA MET A 62 -6.37 -11.60 16.00
C MET A 62 -6.40 -13.12 15.94
N GLU A 63 -6.54 -13.68 14.74
CA GLU A 63 -6.82 -15.10 14.52
C GLU A 63 -5.68 -15.81 13.75
N GLY A 64 -4.70 -15.06 13.22
CA GLY A 64 -3.65 -15.63 12.39
C GLY A 64 -4.14 -16.15 11.03
N VAL A 65 -5.33 -15.72 10.60
CA VAL A 65 -5.95 -16.16 9.34
C VAL A 65 -5.49 -15.28 8.20
N PHE A 66 -4.90 -15.88 7.17
CA PHE A 66 -4.49 -15.21 5.94
C PHE A 66 -5.36 -15.67 4.77
N SER A 67 -5.76 -14.72 3.92
CA SER A 67 -6.64 -14.97 2.78
C SER A 67 -6.46 -13.93 1.69
N SER A 68 -7.06 -14.13 0.52
CA SER A 68 -7.08 -13.09 -0.52
C SER A 68 -7.67 -11.77 -0.04
N LYS A 69 -8.54 -11.78 0.99
CA LYS A 69 -9.09 -10.55 1.58
C LYS A 69 -8.10 -9.84 2.52
N SER A 70 -7.19 -10.56 3.16
CA SER A 70 -6.08 -9.93 3.91
C SER A 70 -5.05 -9.33 2.95
N ASP A 71 -4.86 -9.93 1.78
CA ASP A 71 -4.00 -9.36 0.74
C ASP A 71 -4.57 -8.05 0.19
N VAL A 72 -5.90 -7.94 0.07
CA VAL A 72 -6.58 -6.68 -0.29
C VAL A 72 -6.32 -5.59 0.76
N TRP A 73 -6.33 -5.93 2.05
CA TRP A 73 -5.97 -4.97 3.10
C TRP A 73 -4.52 -4.49 2.95
N ALA A 74 -3.58 -5.41 2.79
CA ALA A 74 -2.17 -5.11 2.59
C ALA A 74 -1.95 -4.25 1.33
N PHE A 75 -2.69 -4.53 0.26
CA PHE A 75 -2.70 -3.70 -0.95
C PHE A 75 -3.20 -2.27 -0.68
N GLY A 76 -4.19 -2.10 0.18
CA GLY A 76 -4.61 -0.79 0.69
C GLY A 76 -3.46 -0.01 1.33
N ILE A 77 -2.69 -0.66 2.20
CA ILE A 77 -1.52 -0.07 2.85
C ILE A 77 -0.42 0.26 1.82
N LEU A 78 -0.18 -0.63 0.85
CA LEU A 78 0.76 -0.37 -0.25
C LEU A 78 0.36 0.89 -1.05
N MET A 79 -0.92 1.05 -1.38
CA MET A 79 -1.40 2.25 -2.05
C MET A 79 -1.16 3.51 -1.21
N TYR A 80 -1.39 3.43 0.10
CA TYR A 80 -1.09 4.53 1.03
C TYR A 80 0.38 4.92 0.96
N GLU A 81 1.30 3.96 0.95
CA GLU A 81 2.75 4.24 0.88
C GLU A 81 3.14 4.86 -0.47
N ILE A 82 2.61 4.34 -1.58
CA ILE A 82 2.86 4.88 -2.92
C ILE A 82 2.42 6.34 -3.00
N VAL A 83 1.20 6.65 -2.54
CA VAL A 83 0.67 8.02 -2.57
C VAL A 83 1.36 8.92 -1.53
N GLY A 84 1.76 8.34 -0.40
CA GLY A 84 2.55 9.01 0.63
C GLY A 84 4.03 9.17 0.28
N LEU A 85 4.48 8.78 -0.92
CA LEU A 85 5.89 8.83 -1.36
C LEU A 85 6.85 8.10 -0.41
N GLY A 86 6.46 6.90 0.03
CA GLY A 86 7.23 6.09 0.98
C GLY A 86 6.99 6.46 2.45
N GLN A 87 5.94 7.23 2.74
CA GLN A 87 5.55 7.52 4.13
C GLN A 87 5.17 6.22 4.85
N LYS A 88 5.82 6.00 6.00
CA LYS A 88 5.51 4.88 6.89
C LYS A 88 4.03 4.88 7.31
N PRO A 89 3.31 3.75 7.20
CA PRO A 89 1.96 3.62 7.72
C PRO A 89 1.92 3.86 9.23
N TYR A 90 0.94 4.63 9.70
CA TYR A 90 0.78 5.02 11.11
C TYR A 90 2.05 5.68 11.70
N PRO A 91 2.48 6.84 11.15
CA PRO A 91 3.80 7.43 11.45
C PRO A 91 3.99 7.85 12.91
N SER A 92 2.90 8.12 13.63
CA SER A 92 2.92 8.57 15.04
C SER A 92 2.61 7.47 16.05
N MET A 93 2.53 6.20 15.61
CA MET A 93 2.18 5.07 16.46
C MET A 93 3.32 4.05 16.50
N ASP A 94 3.65 3.56 17.70
CA ASP A 94 4.49 2.38 17.86
C ASP A 94 3.75 1.09 17.44
N ASN A 95 4.46 -0.03 17.37
CA ASN A 95 3.85 -1.28 16.89
C ASN A 95 2.71 -1.78 17.77
N SER A 96 2.80 -1.63 19.09
CA SER A 96 1.75 -2.05 20.03
C SER A 96 0.50 -1.18 19.91
N GLN A 97 0.69 0.12 19.68
CA GLN A 97 -0.35 1.09 19.39
C GLN A 97 -1.02 0.79 18.06
N VAL A 98 -0.24 0.48 17.00
CA VAL A 98 -0.79 0.07 15.70
C VAL A 98 -1.64 -1.18 15.83
N LEU A 99 -1.15 -2.23 16.51
CA LEU A 99 -1.90 -3.46 16.70
C LEU A 99 -3.24 -3.20 17.41
N THR A 100 -3.21 -2.40 18.49
CA THR A 100 -4.44 -2.01 19.20
C THR A 100 -5.37 -1.18 18.32
N HIS A 101 -4.82 -0.24 17.55
CA HIS A 101 -5.58 0.62 16.66
C HIS A 101 -6.28 -0.19 15.55
N VAL A 102 -5.55 -1.06 14.85
CA VAL A 102 -6.09 -1.90 13.77
C VAL A 102 -7.11 -2.91 14.30
N ARG A 103 -6.85 -3.55 15.45
CA ARG A 103 -7.84 -4.42 16.12
C ARG A 103 -9.16 -3.72 16.42
N ASN A 104 -9.12 -2.41 16.67
CA ASN A 104 -10.31 -1.61 16.94
C ASN A 104 -10.93 -1.00 15.66
N GLY A 105 -10.51 -1.44 14.47
CA GLY A 105 -11.00 -0.93 13.19
C GLY A 105 -10.40 0.41 12.76
N GLY A 106 -9.30 0.81 13.40
CA GLY A 106 -8.51 1.96 12.97
C GLY A 106 -7.80 1.71 11.64
N THR A 107 -7.65 2.78 10.86
CA THR A 107 -7.04 2.76 9.52
C THR A 107 -6.12 3.98 9.35
N PRO A 108 -5.19 3.98 8.37
CA PRO A 108 -4.31 5.11 8.17
C PRO A 108 -5.09 6.39 7.84
N ALA A 109 -4.64 7.51 8.41
CA ALA A 109 -5.17 8.83 8.06
C ALA A 109 -4.90 9.14 6.58
N LYS A 110 -5.67 10.04 5.97
CA LYS A 110 -5.45 10.43 4.58
C LYS A 110 -4.07 11.10 4.38
N PRO A 111 -3.22 10.67 3.41
CA PRO A 111 -1.99 11.38 3.08
C PRO A 111 -2.25 12.80 2.57
N ALA A 112 -1.33 13.73 2.84
CA ALA A 112 -1.48 15.17 2.56
C ALA A 112 -1.80 15.53 1.10
N TYR A 113 -1.38 14.70 0.14
CA TYR A 113 -1.57 14.92 -1.30
C TYR A 113 -2.40 13.83 -1.98
N CYS A 114 -3.12 13.02 -1.21
CA CYS A 114 -3.96 11.96 -1.78
C CYS A 114 -5.28 12.54 -2.34
N PRO A 115 -5.65 12.28 -3.60
CA PRO A 115 -6.97 12.60 -4.11
C PRO A 115 -8.07 11.83 -3.35
N ASP A 116 -9.19 12.48 -3.04
CA ASP A 116 -10.32 11.83 -2.33
C ASP A 116 -10.81 10.54 -2.98
N PRO A 117 -10.96 10.43 -4.32
CA PRO A 117 -11.43 9.21 -4.94
C PRO A 117 -10.47 8.03 -4.74
N LEU A 118 -9.17 8.32 -4.71
CA LEU A 118 -8.14 7.31 -4.48
C LEU A 118 -8.13 6.85 -3.02
N TYR A 119 -8.20 7.80 -2.08
CA TYR A 119 -8.32 7.48 -0.65
C TYR A 119 -9.57 6.65 -0.37
N LYS A 120 -10.68 6.92 -1.08
CA LYS A 120 -11.91 6.14 -0.93
C LYS A 120 -11.73 4.67 -1.30
N ILE A 121 -10.97 4.37 -2.36
CA ILE A 121 -10.63 2.98 -2.72
C ILE A 121 -9.79 2.33 -1.61
N MET A 122 -8.81 3.04 -1.06
CA MET A 122 -8.02 2.53 0.07
C MET A 122 -8.90 2.21 1.28
N GLN A 123 -9.85 3.09 1.62
CA GLN A 123 -10.81 2.85 2.71
C GLN A 123 -11.68 1.61 2.48
N LEU A 124 -12.07 1.31 1.24
CA LEU A 124 -12.80 0.07 0.92
C LEU A 124 -11.93 -1.18 1.14
N CYS A 125 -10.63 -1.09 0.80
CA CYS A 125 -9.68 -2.16 1.06
C CYS A 125 -9.47 -2.40 2.57
N TRP A 126 -9.63 -1.36 3.38
CA TRP A 126 -9.53 -1.42 4.84
C TRP A 126 -10.87 -1.59 5.56
N ALA A 127 -11.89 -2.14 4.90
CA ALA A 127 -13.11 -2.53 5.60
C ALA A 127 -12.78 -3.55 6.70
N TYR A 128 -13.31 -3.33 7.91
CA TYR A 128 -13.03 -4.19 9.05
C TYR A 128 -13.49 -5.62 8.79
N ASP A 129 -14.75 -5.77 8.35
CA ASP A 129 -15.27 -7.04 7.85
C ASP A 129 -14.63 -7.38 6.50
N LYS A 130 -13.94 -8.53 6.44
CA LYS A 130 -13.23 -9.02 5.26
C LYS A 130 -14.15 -9.25 4.06
N GLU A 131 -15.43 -9.57 4.29
CA GLU A 131 -16.37 -9.83 3.21
C GLU A 131 -16.82 -8.53 2.52
N GLN A 132 -16.73 -7.39 3.22
CA GLN A 132 -17.03 -6.07 2.67
C GLN A 132 -15.87 -5.50 1.84
N ARG A 133 -14.68 -6.10 1.92
CA ARG A 133 -13.54 -5.67 1.09
C ARG A 133 -13.79 -6.04 -0.37
N PRO A 134 -13.49 -5.17 -1.33
CA PRO A 134 -13.61 -5.49 -2.75
C PRO A 134 -12.65 -6.62 -3.15
N THR A 135 -12.90 -7.26 -4.29
CA THR A 135 -11.91 -8.14 -4.91
C THR A 135 -10.88 -7.31 -5.69
N PHE A 136 -9.73 -7.90 -6.04
CA PHE A 136 -8.78 -7.23 -6.92
C PHE A 136 -9.37 -6.86 -8.29
N ALA A 137 -10.30 -7.65 -8.81
CA ALA A 137 -11.01 -7.33 -10.05
C ALA A 137 -11.90 -6.08 -9.88
N ASP A 138 -12.59 -5.96 -8.76
CA ASP A 138 -13.39 -4.77 -8.45
C ASP A 138 -12.50 -3.53 -8.29
N ILE A 139 -11.37 -3.66 -7.59
CA ILE A 139 -10.38 -2.59 -7.41
C ILE A 139 -9.86 -2.11 -8.77
N LEU A 140 -9.50 -3.04 -9.66
CA LEU A 140 -9.06 -2.70 -11.01
C LEU A 140 -10.14 -1.94 -11.78
N SER A 141 -11.39 -2.39 -11.73
CA SER A 141 -12.51 -1.67 -12.36
C SER A 141 -12.73 -0.28 -11.78
N MET A 142 -12.53 -0.10 -10.47
CA MET A 142 -12.58 1.23 -9.84
C MET A 142 -11.46 2.13 -10.35
N PHE A 143 -10.24 1.60 -10.50
CA PHE A 143 -9.11 2.35 -11.05
C PHE A 143 -9.31 2.77 -12.51
N GLU A 144 -9.83 1.88 -13.36
CA GLU A 144 -10.14 2.20 -14.75
C GLU A 144 -11.15 3.36 -14.83
N LYS A 145 -12.23 3.28 -14.04
CA LYS A 145 -13.24 4.36 -13.96
C LYS A 145 -12.66 5.68 -13.46
N LEU A 146 -11.67 5.64 -12.56
CA LEU A 146 -10.98 6.85 -12.11
C LEU A 146 -10.07 7.43 -13.19
N ARG A 147 -9.31 6.58 -13.89
CA ARG A 147 -8.46 7.00 -15.01
C ARG A 147 -9.28 7.68 -16.09
N ASP A 148 -10.39 7.08 -16.52
CA ASP A 148 -11.22 7.62 -17.60
C ASP A 148 -11.82 8.99 -17.23
N LYS A 149 -12.17 9.20 -15.95
CA LYS A 149 -12.63 10.51 -15.45
C LYS A 149 -11.52 11.56 -15.47
N ILE A 150 -10.29 11.19 -15.10
CA ILE A 150 -9.14 12.09 -15.12
C ILE A 150 -8.79 12.46 -16.57
N GLU A 151 -8.76 11.49 -17.48
CA GLU A 151 -8.50 11.72 -18.90
C GLU A 151 -9.57 12.61 -19.55
N PHE A 152 -10.85 12.41 -19.21
CA PHE A 152 -11.93 13.28 -19.67
C PHE A 152 -11.79 14.72 -19.17
N GLN A 153 -11.41 14.91 -17.89
CA GLN A 153 -11.19 16.25 -17.35
C GLN A 153 -9.99 16.95 -17.98
N VAL A 154 -8.88 16.24 -18.19
CA VAL A 154 -7.69 16.81 -18.87
C VAL A 154 -8.02 17.11 -20.33
N GLY A 155 -8.73 16.22 -21.02
CA GLY A 155 -9.22 16.44 -22.38
C GLY A 155 -10.08 17.69 -22.51
N CYS A 156 -11.00 17.95 -21.58
CA CYS A 156 -11.81 19.18 -21.59
C CYS A 156 -11.01 20.46 -21.32
N ILE A 157 -9.89 20.39 -20.58
CA ILE A 157 -9.06 21.58 -20.29
C ILE A 157 -8.25 22.02 -21.52
N PHE A 158 -7.90 21.11 -22.43
CA PHE A 158 -7.16 21.43 -23.67
C PHE A 158 -8.05 21.85 -24.85
N TRP A 159 -9.37 21.97 -24.66
CA TRP A 159 -10.33 22.49 -25.66
C TRP A 159 -10.90 23.88 -25.29
N PHE A 160 -10.13 24.67 -24.55
CA PHE A 160 -10.33 26.12 -24.37
C PHE A 160 -9.01 26.88 -24.56
#